data_AF-A0A6G3LMU7-F1
#
_entry.id   AF-A0A6G3LMU7-F1
#
_cell.length_a   1.000
_cell.length_b   1.000
_cell.length_c   1.000
_cell.angle_alpha   90.00
_cell.angle_beta   90.00
_cell.angle_gamma   90.00
#
_symmetry.space_group_name_H-M   'P 1'
#
loop_
_entity.id
_entity.type
_entity.pdbx_description
1 polymer ?
#
loop_
_entity_poly.entity_id
_entity_poly.type
_entity_poly.pdbx_seq_one_letter_code
_entity_poly.pdbx_strand_id
1 'polypeptide(L)'
;MQPGAQIAVTPPPPPRQRPTGITILALLNFIGGGLAILLGIVFIAAGPIMAQIESGLPPIFSVLVGALGIGFLIAGLIGLVVGWGLWTGKGWAWWLTVILEALGLLSGLAGIAMGDPTSLIGLLIAALILWYMFKPHVKDFFGVKVSFST
;
A
#
# COMPACT_ATOMS: atom_id res chain seq x y z
N MET A 1 -44.53 -45.82 0.79
CA MET A 1 -43.73 -45.25 -0.31
C MET A 1 -43.38 -43.83 0.09
N GLN A 2 -42.19 -43.60 0.66
CA GLN A 2 -41.77 -42.23 1.00
C GLN A 2 -41.31 -41.54 -0.29
N PRO A 3 -41.94 -40.41 -0.69
CA PRO A 3 -41.49 -39.63 -1.83
C PRO A 3 -40.02 -39.25 -1.62
N GLY A 4 -39.18 -39.53 -2.62
CA GLY A 4 -37.74 -39.31 -2.54
C GLY A 4 -37.43 -37.90 -2.06
N ALA A 5 -36.77 -37.81 -0.91
CA ALA A 5 -36.17 -36.58 -0.43
C ALA A 5 -35.18 -36.11 -1.48
N GLN A 6 -35.62 -35.15 -2.31
CA GLN A 6 -34.76 -34.46 -3.27
C GLN A 6 -33.66 -33.81 -2.45
N ILE A 7 -32.47 -34.40 -2.51
CA ILE A 7 -31.25 -33.84 -1.92
C ILE A 7 -31.08 -32.51 -2.64
N ALA A 8 -31.45 -31.41 -1.97
CA ALA A 8 -31.29 -30.08 -2.52
C ALA A 8 -29.79 -29.84 -2.70
N VAL A 9 -29.28 -30.15 -3.89
CA VAL A 9 -27.91 -29.82 -4.28
C VAL A 9 -27.89 -28.32 -4.43
N THR A 10 -27.63 -27.61 -3.34
CA THR A 10 -27.41 -26.16 -3.42
C THR A 10 -26.23 -25.97 -4.35
N PRO A 11 -26.36 -25.19 -5.44
CA PRO A 11 -25.26 -24.97 -6.35
C PRO A 11 -24.08 -24.38 -5.57
N PRO A 12 -22.84 -24.79 -5.91
CA PRO A 12 -21.66 -24.25 -5.24
C PRO A 12 -21.69 -22.73 -5.31
N PRO A 13 -21.36 -22.02 -4.22
CA PRO A 13 -21.40 -20.57 -4.20
C PRO A 13 -20.55 -20.03 -5.37
N PRO A 14 -21.05 -19.01 -6.09
CA PRO A 14 -20.34 -18.46 -7.24
C PRO A 14 -18.92 -18.05 -6.83
N PRO A 15 -17.92 -18.20 -7.72
CA PRO A 15 -16.55 -17.79 -7.42
C PRO A 15 -16.56 -16.33 -6.97
N ARG A 16 -15.93 -16.01 -5.83
CA ARG A 16 -15.78 -14.63 -5.37
C ARG A 16 -15.13 -13.82 -6.49
N GLN A 17 -15.91 -12.99 -7.18
CA GLN A 17 -15.38 -12.04 -8.14
C GLN A 17 -14.50 -11.06 -7.37
N ARG A 18 -13.24 -10.98 -7.79
CA ARG A 18 -12.26 -10.07 -7.21
C ARG A 18 -12.69 -8.64 -7.59
N PRO A 19 -12.93 -7.73 -6.62
CA PRO A 19 -13.26 -6.35 -6.93
C PRO A 19 -12.16 -5.72 -7.79
N THR A 20 -12.52 -5.14 -8.93
CA THR A 20 -11.57 -4.57 -9.90
C THR A 20 -10.61 -3.55 -9.26
N GLY A 21 -11.08 -2.78 -8.28
CA GLY A 21 -10.25 -1.81 -7.57
C GLY A 21 -9.18 -2.44 -6.68
N ILE A 22 -9.37 -3.66 -6.16
CA ILE A 22 -8.32 -4.36 -5.41
C ILE A 22 -7.20 -4.80 -6.34
N THR A 23 -7.54 -5.24 -7.55
CA THR A 23 -6.54 -5.55 -8.58
C THR A 23 -5.74 -4.31 -8.96
N ILE A 24 -6.41 -3.17 -9.13
CA ILE A 24 -5.74 -1.89 -9.40
C ILE A 24 -4.83 -1.50 -8.24
N LEU A 25 -5.28 -1.60 -6.99
CA LEU A 25 -4.48 -1.28 -5.81
C LEU A 25 -3.27 -2.20 -5.67
N ALA A 26 -3.45 -3.50 -5.87
CA ALA A 26 -2.34 -4.45 -5.85
C ALA A 26 -1.29 -4.08 -6.91
N LEU A 27 -1.72 -3.74 -8.13
CA LEU A 27 -0.83 -3.35 -9.20
C LEU A 27 -0.12 -2.02 -8.90
N LEU A 28 -0.85 -1.02 -8.39
CA LEU A 28 -0.27 0.25 -7.95
C LEU A 28 0.78 0.03 -6.87
N ASN A 29 0.53 -0.88 -5.92
CA ASN A 29 1.48 -1.17 -4.85
C ASN A 29 2.72 -1.94 -5.34
N PHE A 30 2.56 -2.79 -6.36
CA PHE A 30 3.70 -3.43 -7.03
C PHE A 30 4.56 -2.41 -7.78
N ILE A 31 3.93 -1.50 -8.53
CA ILE A 31 4.63 -0.45 -9.28
C ILE A 31 5.29 0.53 -8.31
N GLY A 32 4.55 1.05 -7.34
CA GLY A 32 5.04 1.98 -6.33
C GLY A 32 6.14 1.35 -5.46
N GLY A 33 5.97 0.11 -5.03
CA GLY A 33 6.98 -0.63 -4.29
C GLY A 33 8.25 -0.88 -5.11
N GLY A 34 8.11 -1.24 -6.38
CA GLY A 34 9.23 -1.40 -7.31
C GLY A 34 9.98 -0.08 -7.55
N LEU A 35 9.27 1.01 -7.80
CA LEU A 35 9.87 2.35 -7.96
C LEU A 35 10.57 2.80 -6.68
N ALA A 36 9.98 2.57 -5.51
CA ALA A 36 10.60 2.88 -4.23
C ALA A 36 11.90 2.09 -4.02
N ILE A 37 11.95 0.81 -4.42
CA ILE A 37 13.19 0.02 -4.39
C ILE A 37 14.24 0.63 -5.31
N LEU A 38 13.87 0.98 -6.55
CA LEU A 38 14.80 1.60 -7.50
C LEU A 38 15.36 2.92 -6.96
N LEU A 39 14.49 3.78 -6.41
CA LEU A 39 14.89 5.00 -5.72
C LEU A 39 15.84 4.70 -4.55
N GLY A 40 15.52 3.71 -3.71
CA GLY A 40 16.37 3.29 -2.60
C GLY A 40 17.78 2.89 -3.05
N ILE A 41 17.88 2.12 -4.15
CA ILE A 41 19.17 1.74 -4.75
C ILE A 41 19.93 2.97 -5.24
N VAL A 42 19.26 3.89 -5.94
CA VAL A 42 19.87 5.13 -6.44
C VAL A 42 20.41 5.97 -5.29
N PHE A 43 19.64 6.16 -4.21
CA PHE A 43 20.08 6.93 -3.04
C PHE A 43 21.24 6.29 -2.30
N ILE A 44 21.24 4.95 -2.16
CA ILE A 44 22.38 4.21 -1.57
C ILE A 44 23.64 4.37 -2.43
N ALA A 45 23.51 4.27 -3.76
CA ALA A 45 24.63 4.45 -4.67
C ALA A 45 25.11 5.91 -4.76
N ALA A 46 24.21 6.88 -4.60
CA ALA A 46 24.51 8.30 -4.62
C ALA A 46 25.32 8.75 -3.40
N GLY A 47 25.11 8.17 -2.22
CA GLY A 47 25.82 8.56 -0.99
C GLY A 47 27.36 8.59 -1.13
N PRO A 48 28.00 7.48 -1.53
CA PRO A 48 29.45 7.42 -1.77
C PRO A 48 29.93 8.29 -2.94
N ILE A 49 29.08 8.54 -3.94
CA ILE A 49 29.41 9.40 -5.09
C ILE A 49 29.43 10.87 -4.65
N MET A 50 28.42 11.31 -3.91
CA MET A 50 28.33 12.67 -3.34
C MET A 50 29.51 12.97 -2.43
N ALA A 51 29.92 11.99 -1.60
CA ALA A 51 31.08 12.11 -0.71
C ALA A 51 32.41 12.35 -1.46
N GLN A 52 32.49 12.01 -2.75
CA GLN A 52 33.67 12.21 -3.59
C GLN A 52 33.63 13.49 -4.42
N ILE A 53 32.43 14.02 -4.71
CA ILE A 53 32.24 15.18 -5.59
C ILE A 53 32.17 16.48 -4.79
N GLU A 54 31.67 16.45 -3.54
CA GLU A 54 31.35 17.66 -2.79
C GLU A 54 32.39 17.98 -1.70
N SER A 55 33.23 19.01 -1.96
CA SER A 55 34.22 19.53 -1.02
C SER A 55 33.66 20.51 0.02
N GLY A 56 32.35 20.48 0.31
CA GLY A 56 31.69 21.53 1.11
C GLY A 56 30.56 21.08 2.03
N LEU A 57 29.99 19.89 1.87
CA LEU A 57 28.99 19.37 2.78
C LEU A 57 29.63 18.55 3.92
N PRO A 58 29.10 18.64 5.14
CA PRO A 58 29.55 17.80 6.25
C PRO A 58 29.47 16.30 5.90
N PRO A 59 30.44 15.46 6.30
CA PRO A 59 30.46 14.02 5.99
C PRO A 59 29.18 13.27 6.36
N ILE A 60 28.48 13.74 7.41
CA ILE A 60 27.19 13.20 7.85
C ILE A 60 26.12 13.27 6.76
N PHE A 61 26.19 14.21 5.82
CA PHE A 61 25.22 14.33 4.74
C PHE A 61 25.20 13.10 3.83
N SER A 62 26.38 12.57 3.46
CA SER A 62 26.50 11.33 2.67
C SER A 62 25.88 10.12 3.39
N VAL A 63 26.05 10.05 4.71
CA VAL A 63 25.48 8.99 5.57
C VAL A 63 23.95 9.12 5.62
N LEU A 64 23.43 10.35 5.75
CA LEU A 64 21.99 10.61 5.76
C LEU A 64 21.32 10.26 4.43
N VAL A 65 21.95 10.59 3.30
CA VAL A 65 21.46 10.23 1.95
C VAL A 65 21.41 8.71 1.77
N GLY A 66 22.46 8.00 2.21
CA GLY A 66 22.47 6.53 2.20
C GLY A 66 21.40 5.92 3.11
N ALA A 67 21.23 6.46 4.32
CA ALA A 67 20.20 6.03 5.27
C ALA A 67 18.78 6.24 4.73
N LEU A 68 18.54 7.35 4.03
CA LEU A 68 17.28 7.61 3.35
C LEU A 68 17.00 6.53 2.27
N GLY A 69 18.01 6.12 1.52
CA GLY A 69 17.90 5.04 0.55
C GLY A 69 17.52 3.69 1.19
N ILE A 70 18.04 3.38 2.38
CA ILE A 70 17.63 2.19 3.16
C ILE A 70 16.14 2.29 3.53
N GLY A 71 15.69 3.48 3.95
CA GLY A 71 14.27 3.73 4.23
C GLY A 71 13.37 3.44 3.02
N PHE A 72 13.77 3.92 1.84
CA PHE A 72 13.06 3.64 0.58
C PHE A 72 13.05 2.15 0.21
N LEU A 73 14.14 1.41 0.45
CA LEU A 73 14.17 -0.04 0.24
C LEU A 73 13.17 -0.76 1.14
N ILE A 74 13.14 -0.43 2.43
CA ILE A 74 12.22 -1.04 3.40
C ILE A 74 10.77 -0.74 3.00
N ALA A 75 10.47 0.53 2.69
CA ALA A 75 9.15 0.95 2.25
C ALA A 75 8.71 0.23 0.98
N GLY A 76 9.61 0.08 0.00
CA GLY A 76 9.33 -0.64 -1.23
C GLY A 76 9.05 -2.14 -1.00
N LEU A 77 9.81 -2.77 -0.10
CA LEU A 77 9.60 -4.18 0.27
C LEU A 77 8.25 -4.39 0.96
N ILE A 78 7.88 -3.49 1.88
CA ILE A 78 6.55 -3.46 2.51
C ILE A 78 5.46 -3.31 1.44
N GLY A 79 5.67 -2.42 0.46
CA GLY A 79 4.79 -2.26 -0.69
C GLY A 79 4.58 -3.57 -1.47
N LEU A 80 5.63 -4.31 -1.78
CA LEU A 80 5.48 -5.60 -2.46
C LEU A 80 4.71 -6.63 -1.62
N VAL A 81 4.99 -6.71 -0.31
CA VAL A 81 4.29 -7.61 0.61
C VAL A 81 2.81 -7.27 0.72
N VAL A 82 2.46 -5.99 0.79
CA VAL A 82 1.07 -5.53 0.83
C VAL A 82 0.37 -5.76 -0.50
N GLY A 83 1.04 -5.52 -1.63
CA GLY A 83 0.50 -5.81 -2.96
C GLY A 83 0.13 -7.29 -3.10
N TRP A 84 0.99 -8.17 -2.59
CA TRP A 84 0.71 -9.61 -2.50
C TRP A 84 -0.45 -9.94 -1.54
N GLY A 85 -0.52 -9.28 -0.39
CA GLY A 85 -1.62 -9.42 0.57
C GLY A 85 -2.98 -9.02 -0.03
N LEU A 86 -3.01 -7.92 -0.78
CA LEU A 86 -4.19 -7.44 -1.50
C LEU A 86 -4.59 -8.40 -2.62
N TRP A 87 -3.62 -8.91 -3.39
CA TRP A 87 -3.84 -9.88 -4.46
C TRP A 87 -4.46 -11.19 -3.95
N THR A 88 -4.07 -11.61 -2.74
CA THR A 88 -4.58 -12.84 -2.10
C THR A 88 -5.87 -12.63 -1.29
N GLY A 89 -6.36 -11.39 -1.14
CA GLY A 89 -7.61 -11.09 -0.45
C GLY A 89 -7.59 -11.41 1.04
N LYS A 90 -6.42 -11.38 1.68
CA LYS A 90 -6.30 -11.71 3.12
C LYS A 90 -6.69 -10.51 3.99
N GLY A 91 -7.44 -10.73 5.06
CA GLY A 91 -7.92 -9.67 5.96
C GLY A 91 -6.83 -8.81 6.62
N TRP A 92 -5.61 -9.33 6.80
CA TRP A 92 -4.48 -8.53 7.31
C TRP A 92 -4.01 -7.47 6.30
N ALA A 93 -4.16 -7.73 5.00
CA ALA A 93 -3.77 -6.79 3.95
C ALA A 93 -4.69 -5.56 3.95
N TRP A 94 -5.96 -5.76 4.28
CA TRP A 94 -6.90 -4.67 4.48
C TRP A 94 -6.41 -3.74 5.59
N TRP A 95 -6.08 -4.26 6.77
CA TRP A 95 -5.56 -3.42 7.86
C TRP A 95 -4.25 -2.72 7.51
N LEU A 96 -3.31 -3.42 6.84
CA LEU A 96 -2.05 -2.80 6.46
C LEU A 96 -2.24 -1.66 5.45
N THR A 97 -3.11 -1.82 4.45
CA THR A 97 -3.39 -0.76 3.47
C THR A 97 -4.04 0.44 4.14
N VAL A 98 -5.03 0.25 5.02
CA VAL A 98 -5.61 1.38 5.78
C VAL A 98 -4.56 2.11 6.59
N ILE A 99 -3.67 1.39 7.30
CA ILE A 99 -2.63 2.01 8.13
C ILE A 99 -1.63 2.77 7.25
N LEU A 100 -1.20 2.19 6.13
CA LEU A 100 -0.25 2.83 5.22
C LEU A 100 -0.84 4.07 4.55
N GLU A 101 -2.08 4.02 4.09
CA GLU A 101 -2.78 5.18 3.52
C GLU A 101 -2.99 6.28 4.58
N ALA A 102 -3.33 5.90 5.82
CA ALA A 102 -3.44 6.86 6.92
C ALA A 102 -2.08 7.53 7.24
N LEU A 103 -0.98 6.78 7.25
CA LEU A 103 0.36 7.33 7.38
C LEU A 103 0.74 8.21 6.18
N GLY A 104 0.34 7.81 4.96
CA GLY A 104 0.52 8.59 3.74
C GLY A 104 -0.20 9.93 3.80
N LEU A 105 -1.42 9.96 4.32
CA LEU A 105 -2.17 11.20 4.58
C LEU A 105 -1.45 12.10 5.60
N LEU A 106 -0.97 11.54 6.71
CA LEU A 106 -0.20 12.31 7.71
C LEU A 106 1.09 12.88 7.12
N SER A 107 1.78 12.09 6.30
CA SER A 107 3.01 12.50 5.61
C SER A 107 2.73 13.59 4.58
N GLY A 108 1.65 13.48 3.81
CA GLY A 108 1.21 14.50 2.86
C GLY A 108 0.81 15.81 3.54
N LEU A 109 0.14 15.75 4.70
CA LEU A 109 -0.16 16.93 5.50
C LEU A 109 1.11 17.63 6.00
N ALA A 110 2.11 16.86 6.43
CA ALA A 110 3.42 17.41 6.80
C ALA A 110 4.15 18.04 5.59
N GLY A 111 4.07 17.42 4.42
CA GLY A 111 4.63 17.96 3.17
C GLY A 111 3.98 19.28 2.74
N ILE A 112 2.65 19.41 2.86
CA ILE A 112 1.94 20.67 2.61
C ILE A 112 2.38 21.74 3.62
N ALA A 113 2.53 21.40 4.89
CA ALA A 113 3.03 22.32 5.91
C ALA A 113 4.47 22.80 5.65
N MET A 114 5.27 22.00 4.93
CA MET A 114 6.61 22.33 4.46
C MET A 114 6.63 23.03 3.09
N GLY A 115 5.47 23.30 2.50
CA GLY A 115 5.33 24.05 1.25
C GLY A 115 5.44 23.23 -0.04
N ASP A 116 5.27 21.90 0.02
CA ASP A 116 5.32 21.04 -1.17
C ASP A 116 3.92 20.86 -1.82
N PRO A 117 3.63 21.52 -2.96
CA PRO A 117 2.32 21.44 -3.62
C PRO A 117 2.03 20.06 -4.22
N THR A 118 3.03 19.19 -4.42
CA THR A 118 2.84 17.84 -4.97
C THR A 118 2.08 16.92 -4.01
N SER A 119 2.11 17.25 -2.71
CA SER A 119 1.47 16.49 -1.63
C SER A 119 -0.06 16.46 -1.73
N LEU A 120 -0.69 17.44 -2.40
CA LEU A 120 -2.15 17.52 -2.57
C LEU A 120 -2.70 16.35 -3.40
N ILE A 121 -1.98 15.95 -4.46
CA ILE A 121 -2.40 14.86 -5.34
C ILE A 121 -2.36 13.53 -4.58
N GLY A 122 -1.28 13.30 -3.82
CA GLY A 122 -1.15 12.12 -2.97
C GLY A 122 -2.25 12.05 -1.91
N LEU A 123 -2.62 13.18 -1.31
CA LEU A 123 -3.68 13.27 -0.32
C LEU A 123 -5.05 12.85 -0.89
N LEU A 124 -5.39 13.35 -2.08
CA LEU A 124 -6.65 13.04 -2.74
C LEU A 124 -6.73 11.56 -3.13
N ILE A 125 -5.63 10.99 -3.65
CA ILE A 125 -5.55 9.57 -3.98
C ILE A 125 -5.74 8.73 -2.72
N ALA A 126 -5.00 9.02 -1.65
CA ALA A 126 -5.10 8.28 -0.39
C ALA A 126 -6.50 8.34 0.23
N ALA A 127 -7.14 9.52 0.22
CA ALA A 127 -8.52 9.68 0.67
C ALA A 127 -9.52 8.87 -0.17
N LEU A 128 -9.35 8.85 -1.49
CA LEU A 128 -10.18 8.07 -2.41
C LEU A 128 -10.02 6.56 -2.18
N ILE A 129 -8.78 6.10 -1.94
CA ILE A 129 -8.47 4.69 -1.65
C ILE A 129 -9.11 4.26 -0.35
N LEU A 130 -8.97 5.05 0.72
CA LEU A 130 -9.62 4.80 2.00
C LEU A 130 -11.14 4.70 1.81
N TRP A 131 -11.75 5.67 1.15
CA TRP A 131 -13.18 5.65 0.86
C TRP A 131 -13.62 4.38 0.11
N TYR A 132 -12.85 3.94 -0.89
CA TYR A 132 -13.10 2.71 -1.61
C TYR A 132 -12.98 1.46 -0.72
N MET A 133 -11.98 1.41 0.16
CA MET A 133 -11.74 0.28 1.05
C MET A 133 -12.84 0.05 2.08
N PHE A 134 -13.55 1.12 2.46
CA PHE A 134 -14.70 1.03 3.36
C PHE A 134 -16.00 0.61 2.66
N LYS A 135 -16.02 0.41 1.33
CA LYS A 135 -17.22 -0.13 0.65
C LYS A 135 -17.53 -1.57 1.09
N PRO A 136 -18.82 -1.94 1.17
CA PRO A 136 -19.25 -3.28 1.58
C PRO A 136 -18.61 -4.39 0.74
N HIS A 137 -18.57 -4.21 -0.58
CA HIS A 137 -18.01 -5.20 -1.51
C HIS A 137 -16.51 -5.49 -1.29
N VAL A 138 -15.74 -4.55 -0.71
CA VAL A 138 -14.32 -4.75 -0.38
C VAL A 138 -14.19 -5.51 0.93
N LYS A 139 -14.96 -5.11 1.95
CA LYS A 139 -14.99 -5.78 3.26
C LYS A 139 -15.40 -7.25 3.13
N ASP A 140 -16.37 -7.54 2.25
CA ASP A 140 -16.83 -8.90 1.96
C ASP A 140 -15.75 -9.75 1.28
N PHE A 141 -14.92 -9.14 0.41
CA PHE A 141 -13.81 -9.84 -0.24
C PHE A 141 -12.71 -10.23 0.75
N PHE A 142 -12.38 -9.34 1.68
CA PHE A 142 -11.36 -9.57 2.71
C PHE A 142 -11.88 -10.37 3.92
N GLY A 143 -13.18 -10.63 4.00
CA GLY A 143 -13.81 -11.32 5.13
C GLY A 143 -13.71 -10.55 6.45
N VAL A 144 -13.52 -9.23 6.39
CA VAL A 144 -13.35 -8.38 7.57
C VAL A 144 -14.72 -7.86 8.02
N LYS A 145 -15.18 -8.32 9.18
CA LYS A 145 -16.37 -7.77 9.84
C LYS A 145 -15.97 -6.56 10.67
N VAL A 146 -16.02 -5.37 10.08
CA VAL A 146 -15.95 -4.11 10.84
C VAL A 146 -17.36 -3.83 11.37
N SER A 147 -17.68 -4.37 12.55
CA SER A 147 -18.85 -3.96 13.33
C SER A 147 -18.44 -2.77 14.17
N PHE A 148 -18.94 -1.58 13.83
CA PHE A 148 -18.99 -0.49 14.80
C PHE A 148 -20.17 -0.83 15.71
N SER A 149 -19.90 -1.35 16.91
CA SER A 149 -20.93 -1.41 17.95
C SER A 149 -21.13 0.01 18.46
N THR A 150 -22.17 0.65 17.95
CA THR A 150 -22.77 1.83 18.59
C THR A 150 -24.15 1.43 19.07
#